data_AF-A0A381XYJ2-F1
#
_entry.id   AF-A0A381XYJ2-F1
#
_cell.length_a   1.000
_cell.length_b   1.000
_cell.length_c   1.000
_cell.angle_alpha   90.00
_cell.angle_beta   90.00
_cell.angle_gamma   90.00
#
_symmetry.space_group_name_H-M   'P 1'
#
loop_
_entity.id
_entity.type
_entity.pdbx_description
1 polymer ?
#
loop_
_entity_poly.entity_id
_entity_poly.type
_entity_poly.pdbx_seq_one_letter_code
_entity_poly.pdbx_strand_id
1 'polypeptide(L)'
;MISRTSLNHKLKSLKTQHRYEILAYAVIVGVSIFMRLFQLSERAMHHDESLHAFYSWQLAQGNGLTHNPMMHGPLQMELTAGLFFLFGDSDFTARLIYGIAGSVLILIPLIFRQWLGREGALISSLLLCISPSLLYFSRFARNDILMAVFTFAIIMLVWDYLQKGSSK
;
A
#
# COMPACT_ATOMS: atom_id res chain seq x y z
N MET A 1 38.19 -8.59 -27.64
CA MET A 1 38.57 -7.24 -27.19
C MET A 1 37.36 -6.31 -27.33
N ILE A 2 36.60 -6.11 -26.25
CA ILE A 2 35.39 -5.25 -26.29
C ILE A 2 35.85 -3.79 -26.31
N SER A 3 35.51 -3.05 -27.37
CA SER A 3 35.88 -1.64 -27.55
C SER A 3 35.31 -0.78 -26.40
N ARG A 4 36.14 0.11 -25.82
CA ARG A 4 35.75 1.04 -24.72
C ARG A 4 34.48 1.86 -25.06
N THR A 5 34.27 2.17 -26.34
CA THR A 5 33.09 2.88 -26.85
C THR A 5 31.79 2.06 -26.70
N SER A 6 31.85 0.75 -26.90
CA SER A 6 30.70 -0.16 -26.73
C SER A 6 30.29 -0.28 -25.25
N LEU A 7 31.28 -0.32 -24.35
CA LEU A 7 31.04 -0.37 -22.91
C LEU A 7 30.36 0.90 -22.40
N ASN A 8 30.83 2.08 -22.84
CA ASN A 8 30.26 3.36 -22.46
C ASN A 8 28.81 3.53 -22.95
N HIS A 9 28.50 3.06 -24.16
CA HIS A 9 27.13 3.05 -24.68
C HIS A 9 26.21 2.13 -23.86
N LYS A 10 26.69 0.93 -23.51
CA LYS A 10 25.95 -0.03 -22.69
C LYS A 10 25.68 0.51 -21.28
N LEU A 11 26.66 1.14 -20.65
CA LEU A 11 26.52 1.78 -19.33
C LEU A 11 25.56 2.98 -19.35
N LYS A 12 25.65 3.83 -20.39
CA LYS A 12 24.74 4.97 -20.57
C LYS A 12 23.30 4.51 -20.80
N SER A 13 23.12 3.44 -21.59
CA SER A 13 21.83 2.78 -21.81
C SER A 13 21.24 2.25 -20.50
N LEU A 14 22.01 1.48 -19.71
CA LEU A 14 21.56 0.94 -18.42
C LEU A 14 21.17 2.05 -17.42
N LYS A 15 21.98 3.10 -17.30
CA LYS A 15 21.65 4.27 -16.46
C LYS A 15 20.36 4.97 -16.92
N THR A 16 20.21 5.18 -18.22
CA THR A 16 19.05 5.85 -18.81
C THR A 16 17.79 5.01 -18.62
N GLN A 17 17.89 3.71 -18.87
CA GLN A 17 16.86 2.72 -18.60
C GLN A 17 16.40 2.76 -17.14
N HIS A 18 17.32 2.81 -16.17
CA HIS A 18 16.97 2.87 -14.76
C HIS A 18 16.24 4.18 -14.37
N ARG A 19 16.61 5.32 -14.98
CA ARG A 19 15.94 6.61 -14.73
C ARG A 19 14.48 6.61 -15.18
N TYR A 20 14.18 6.06 -16.36
CA TYR A 20 12.79 5.97 -16.84
C TYR A 20 11.94 5.06 -15.98
N GLU A 21 12.52 3.98 -15.46
CA GLU A 21 11.82 3.09 -14.54
C GLU A 21 11.44 3.81 -13.25
N ILE A 22 12.41 4.50 -12.62
CA ILE A 22 12.16 5.26 -11.40
C ILE A 22 11.10 6.32 -11.64
N LEU A 23 11.17 7.04 -12.76
CA LEU A 23 10.17 8.03 -13.13
C LEU A 23 8.78 7.40 -13.30
N ALA A 24 8.70 6.25 -13.97
CA ALA A 24 7.44 5.54 -14.17
C ALA A 24 6.82 5.08 -12.82
N TYR A 25 7.63 4.53 -11.92
CA TYR A 25 7.16 4.19 -10.57
C TYR A 25 6.74 5.43 -9.78
N ALA A 26 7.49 6.52 -9.86
CA ALA A 26 7.14 7.77 -9.19
C ALA A 26 5.79 8.31 -9.70
N VAL A 27 5.54 8.26 -11.00
CA VAL A 27 4.23 8.64 -11.59
C VAL A 27 3.13 7.69 -11.12
N ILE A 28 3.34 6.38 -11.17
CA ILE A 28 2.35 5.38 -10.72
C ILE A 28 2.00 5.59 -9.23
N VAL A 29 2.99 5.82 -8.38
CA VAL A 29 2.77 6.11 -6.95
C VAL A 29 2.05 7.44 -6.76
N GLY A 30 2.47 8.50 -7.46
CA GLY A 30 1.81 9.79 -7.39
C GLY A 30 0.33 9.72 -7.80
N VAL A 31 0.03 9.04 -8.90
CA VAL A 31 -1.34 8.80 -9.37
C VAL A 31 -2.10 7.94 -8.36
N SER A 32 -1.51 6.88 -7.83
CA SER A 32 -2.14 6.00 -6.84
C SER A 32 -2.54 6.75 -5.57
N ILE A 33 -1.64 7.56 -5.02
CA ILE A 33 -1.88 8.40 -3.85
C ILE A 33 -2.98 9.42 -4.16
N PHE A 34 -2.88 10.11 -5.30
CA PHE A 34 -3.90 11.07 -5.71
C PHE A 34 -5.29 10.42 -5.81
N MET A 35 -5.41 9.31 -6.55
CA MET A 35 -6.69 8.62 -6.73
C MET A 35 -7.27 8.09 -5.41
N ARG A 36 -6.44 7.76 -4.42
CA ARG A 36 -6.90 7.23 -3.12
C ARG A 36 -7.22 8.33 -2.11
N LEU A 37 -6.49 9.43 -2.10
CA LEU A 37 -6.66 10.50 -1.11
C LEU A 37 -7.52 11.66 -1.59
N PHE A 38 -7.69 11.84 -2.91
CA PHE A 38 -8.53 12.90 -3.45
C PHE A 38 -9.99 12.69 -3.03
N GLN A 39 -10.60 13.72 -2.43
CA GLN A 39 -11.99 13.72 -1.95
C GLN A 39 -12.33 12.52 -1.05
N LEU A 40 -11.36 12.08 -0.23
CA LEU A 40 -11.54 10.89 0.62
C LEU A 40 -12.63 11.06 1.69
N SER A 41 -12.94 12.30 2.08
CA SER A 41 -13.98 12.62 3.06
C SER A 41 -15.38 12.87 2.47
N GLU A 42 -15.54 12.98 1.14
CA GLU A 42 -16.82 13.45 0.57
C GLU A 42 -17.97 12.45 0.71
N ARG A 43 -17.67 11.16 0.89
CA ARG A 43 -18.69 10.12 1.02
C ARG A 43 -19.08 9.93 2.48
N ALA A 44 -20.38 9.85 2.70
CA ALA A 44 -20.93 9.42 3.98
C ALA A 44 -20.33 8.07 4.41
N MET A 45 -20.02 7.94 5.69
CA MET A 45 -19.49 6.69 6.24
C MET A 45 -20.50 5.56 6.11
N HIS A 46 -20.01 4.39 5.72
CA HIS A 46 -20.75 3.15 5.91
C HIS A 46 -20.91 2.83 7.40
N HIS A 47 -21.88 1.98 7.71
CA HIS A 47 -22.13 1.55 9.09
C HIS A 47 -20.86 0.99 9.75
N ASP A 48 -20.15 0.09 9.06
CA ASP A 48 -18.91 -0.51 9.57
C ASP A 48 -17.79 0.54 9.80
N GLU A 49 -17.65 1.51 8.89
CA GLU A 49 -16.66 2.59 9.02
C GLU A 49 -16.94 3.45 10.26
N SER A 50 -18.22 3.76 10.49
CA SER A 50 -18.63 4.59 11.62
C SER A 50 -18.27 3.96 12.97
N LEU A 51 -18.39 2.63 13.09
CA LEU A 51 -17.97 1.91 14.28
C LEU A 51 -16.46 1.99 14.47
N HIS A 52 -15.67 1.72 13.42
CA HIS A 52 -14.21 1.81 13.49
C HIS A 52 -13.74 3.21 13.85
N ALA A 53 -14.31 4.25 13.23
CA ALA A 53 -14.02 5.65 13.56
C ALA A 53 -14.38 5.96 15.01
N PHE A 54 -15.57 5.58 15.48
CA PHE A 54 -16.02 5.86 16.85
C PHE A 54 -15.12 5.22 17.91
N TYR A 55 -14.77 3.94 17.78
CA TYR A 55 -13.90 3.28 18.75
C TYR A 55 -12.45 3.78 18.69
N SER A 56 -11.97 4.15 17.51
CA SER A 56 -10.66 4.81 17.36
C SER A 56 -10.65 6.17 18.04
N TRP A 57 -11.74 6.93 17.92
CA TRP A 57 -11.91 8.21 18.60
C TRP A 57 -11.96 8.03 20.12
N GLN A 58 -12.74 7.07 20.64
CA GLN A 58 -12.75 6.78 22.08
C GLN A 58 -11.35 6.46 22.61
N LEU A 59 -10.58 5.64 21.89
CA LEU A 59 -9.20 5.34 22.25
C LEU A 59 -8.33 6.61 22.23
N ALA A 60 -8.43 7.44 21.18
CA ALA A 60 -7.69 8.70 21.07
C ALA A 60 -8.03 9.71 22.18
N GLN A 61 -9.26 9.69 22.71
CA GLN A 61 -9.69 10.52 23.85
C GLN A 61 -9.27 9.95 25.22
N GLY A 62 -8.61 8.79 25.25
CA GLY A 62 -8.17 8.15 26.49
C GLY A 62 -9.25 7.32 27.20
N ASN A 63 -10.39 7.06 26.57
CA ASN A 63 -11.45 6.20 27.13
C ASN A 63 -11.11 4.70 27.02
N GLY A 64 -10.02 4.37 26.32
CA GLY A 64 -9.55 3.00 26.09
C GLY A 64 -10.28 2.29 24.95
N LEU A 65 -9.79 1.09 24.63
CA LEU A 65 -10.34 0.21 23.59
C LEU A 65 -10.69 -1.14 24.22
N THR A 66 -11.99 -1.38 24.44
CA THR A 66 -12.48 -2.68 24.92
C THR A 66 -12.86 -3.55 23.72
N HIS A 67 -12.30 -4.77 23.67
CA HIS A 67 -12.64 -5.71 22.60
C HIS A 67 -14.12 -6.08 22.66
N ASN A 68 -14.79 -5.92 21.53
CA ASN A 68 -16.16 -6.37 21.32
C ASN A 68 -16.15 -7.46 20.23
N PRO A 69 -16.73 -8.65 20.45
CA PRO A 69 -16.77 -9.73 19.47
C PRO A 69 -17.42 -9.35 18.13
N MET A 70 -18.23 -8.28 18.09
CA MET A 70 -18.82 -7.74 16.87
C MET A 70 -17.81 -6.95 16.01
N MET A 71 -16.62 -6.64 16.55
CA MET A 71 -15.60 -5.83 15.91
C MET A 71 -14.45 -6.68 15.37
N HIS A 72 -13.80 -6.21 14.30
CA HIS A 72 -12.55 -6.78 13.82
C HIS A 72 -11.40 -6.60 14.83
N GLY A 73 -10.24 -7.21 14.52
CA GLY A 73 -9.04 -7.07 15.34
C GLY A 73 -8.63 -5.61 15.59
N PRO A 74 -7.93 -5.33 16.72
CA PRO A 74 -7.75 -3.97 17.23
C PRO A 74 -6.83 -3.10 16.37
N LEU A 75 -5.97 -3.69 15.55
CA LEU A 75 -4.92 -3.00 14.81
C LEU A 75 -5.42 -1.77 14.03
N GLN A 76 -6.55 -1.89 13.33
CA GLN A 76 -7.07 -0.76 12.56
C GLN A 76 -7.56 0.38 13.45
N MET A 77 -8.11 0.06 14.64
CA MET A 77 -8.57 1.07 15.58
C MET A 77 -7.39 1.78 16.24
N GLU A 78 -6.35 1.03 16.61
CA GLU A 78 -5.10 1.57 17.17
C GLU A 78 -4.41 2.51 16.18
N LEU A 79 -4.24 2.09 14.92
CA LEU A 79 -3.62 2.92 13.89
C LEU A 79 -4.43 4.19 13.61
N THR A 80 -5.75 4.07 13.52
CA THR A 80 -6.63 5.22 13.27
C THR A 80 -6.67 6.16 14.47
N ALA A 81 -6.67 5.64 15.70
CA ALA A 81 -6.58 6.45 16.91
C ALA A 81 -5.26 7.25 16.96
N GLY A 82 -4.15 6.63 16.56
CA GLY A 82 -2.87 7.34 16.41
C GLY A 82 -2.94 8.48 15.39
N LEU A 83 -3.63 8.28 14.26
CA LEU A 83 -3.86 9.35 13.29
C LEU A 83 -4.77 10.46 13.83
N PHE A 84 -5.82 10.12 14.57
CA PHE A 84 -6.68 11.10 15.23
C PHE A 84 -5.91 11.92 16.26
N PHE A 85 -5.05 11.28 17.04
CA PHE A 85 -4.19 11.98 18.00
C PHE A 85 -3.22 12.97 17.31
N LEU A 86 -2.64 12.59 16.17
CA LEU A 86 -1.66 13.41 15.46
C LEU A 86 -2.27 14.52 14.59
N PHE A 87 -3.40 14.25 13.95
CA PHE A 87 -3.96 15.10 12.89
C PHE A 87 -5.40 15.57 13.16
N GLY A 88 -6.01 15.13 14.27
CA GLY A 88 -7.42 15.37 14.59
C GLY A 88 -8.37 14.33 14.00
N ASP A 89 -9.54 14.19 14.62
CA ASP A 89 -10.61 13.33 14.14
C ASP A 89 -11.40 13.99 13.00
N SER A 90 -11.50 13.29 11.88
CA SER A 90 -12.24 13.70 10.69
C SER A 90 -12.50 12.49 9.79
N ASP A 91 -13.47 12.61 8.89
CA ASP A 91 -13.74 11.60 7.87
C ASP A 91 -12.53 11.29 6.97
N PHE A 92 -11.66 12.29 6.77
CA PHE A 92 -10.42 12.11 6.03
C PHE A 92 -9.41 11.26 6.82
N THR A 93 -9.12 11.66 8.06
CA THR A 93 -8.14 10.99 8.91
C THR A 93 -8.58 9.56 9.28
N ALA A 94 -9.90 9.33 9.38
CA ALA A 94 -10.48 8.01 9.60
C ALA A 94 -10.18 7.01 8.47
N ARG A 95 -10.01 7.51 7.24
CA ARG A 95 -9.76 6.69 6.03
C ARG A 95 -8.31 6.74 5.56
N LEU A 96 -7.50 7.62 6.14
CA LEU A 96 -6.15 7.94 5.67
C LEU A 96 -5.22 6.72 5.65
N ILE A 97 -5.22 5.91 6.72
CA ILE A 97 -4.34 4.72 6.80
C ILE A 97 -4.65 3.71 5.69
N TYR A 98 -5.92 3.57 5.31
CA TYR A 98 -6.38 2.65 4.27
C TYR A 98 -5.95 3.12 2.87
N GLY A 99 -6.03 4.43 2.61
CA GLY A 99 -5.53 5.04 1.39
C GLY A 99 -4.01 4.91 1.24
N ILE A 100 -3.27 5.08 2.33
CA ILE A 100 -1.82 4.87 2.38
C ILE A 100 -1.48 3.40 2.12
N ALA A 101 -2.13 2.47 2.83
CA ALA A 101 -1.90 1.03 2.66
C ALA A 101 -2.18 0.56 1.22
N GLY A 102 -3.28 1.01 0.62
CA GLY A 102 -3.58 0.73 -0.79
C GLY A 102 -2.57 1.34 -1.76
N SER A 103 -1.99 2.49 -1.42
CA SER A 103 -0.94 3.13 -2.22
C SER A 103 0.37 2.34 -2.14
N VAL A 104 0.73 1.82 -0.97
CA VAL A 104 1.91 0.96 -0.78
C VAL A 104 1.73 -0.38 -1.49
N LEU A 105 0.52 -0.94 -1.51
CA LEU A 105 0.23 -2.24 -2.11
C LEU A 105 0.61 -2.32 -3.61
N ILE A 106 0.55 -1.20 -4.33
CA ILE A 106 0.92 -1.17 -5.76
C ILE A 106 2.41 -1.48 -5.99
N LEU A 107 3.26 -1.34 -4.95
CA LEU A 107 4.70 -1.57 -5.03
C LEU A 107 5.07 -3.03 -4.79
N ILE A 108 4.13 -3.87 -4.38
CA ILE A 108 4.38 -5.30 -4.12
C ILE A 108 5.02 -6.02 -5.31
N PRO A 109 4.63 -5.78 -6.57
CA PRO A 109 5.29 -6.40 -7.72
C PRO A 109 6.80 -6.10 -7.85
N LEU A 110 7.31 -5.00 -7.28
CA LEU A 110 8.76 -4.72 -7.25
C LEU A 110 9.53 -5.80 -6.49
N ILE A 111 8.90 -6.40 -5.49
CA ILE A 111 9.52 -7.42 -4.66
C ILE A 111 9.58 -8.74 -5.44
N PHE A 112 8.61 -8.96 -6.32
CA PHE A 112 8.58 -10.09 -7.25
C PHE A 112 9.33 -9.83 -8.57
N ARG A 113 10.06 -8.71 -8.68
CA ARG A 113 10.74 -8.29 -9.91
C ARG A 113 11.70 -9.33 -10.47
N GLN A 114 12.36 -10.12 -9.62
CA GLN A 114 13.29 -11.15 -10.10
C GLN A 114 12.60 -12.28 -10.88
N TRP A 115 11.30 -12.52 -10.65
CA TRP A 115 10.51 -13.52 -11.38
C TRP A 115 9.64 -12.91 -12.48
N LEU A 116 9.07 -11.74 -12.24
CA LEU A 116 8.23 -11.03 -13.23
C LEU A 116 9.05 -10.33 -14.31
N GLY A 117 10.34 -10.17 -14.08
CA GLY A 117 11.16 -9.24 -14.84
C GLY A 117 10.76 -7.79 -14.59
N ARG A 118 11.48 -6.88 -15.24
CA ARG A 118 11.27 -5.43 -15.08
C ARG A 118 9.90 -4.98 -15.62
N GLU A 119 9.59 -5.37 -16.86
CA GLU A 119 8.35 -4.94 -17.52
C GLU A 119 7.12 -5.56 -16.84
N GLY A 120 7.21 -6.83 -16.42
CA GLY A 120 6.13 -7.49 -15.69
C GLY A 120 5.84 -6.80 -14.36
N ALA A 121 6.88 -6.47 -13.57
CA ALA A 121 6.70 -5.73 -12.32
C ALA A 121 6.05 -4.35 -12.54
N LEU A 122 6.46 -3.63 -13.60
CA LEU A 122 5.89 -2.33 -13.94
C LEU A 122 4.42 -2.44 -14.33
N ILE A 123 4.09 -3.36 -15.25
CA ILE A 123 2.72 -3.58 -15.74
C ILE A 123 1.81 -4.03 -14.58
N SER A 124 2.26 -4.97 -13.74
CA SER A 124 1.49 -5.39 -12.57
C SER A 124 1.24 -4.23 -11.60
N SER A 125 2.23 -3.37 -11.35
CA SER A 125 2.07 -2.21 -10.48
C SER A 125 1.05 -1.22 -11.06
N LEU A 126 1.08 -1.00 -12.38
CA LEU A 126 0.11 -0.17 -13.08
C LEU A 126 -1.31 -0.76 -12.97
N LEU A 127 -1.48 -2.07 -13.21
CA LEU A 127 -2.77 -2.75 -13.11
C LEU A 127 -3.35 -2.67 -11.69
N LEU A 128 -2.52 -2.84 -10.65
CA LEU A 128 -2.94 -2.66 -9.26
C LEU A 128 -3.31 -1.22 -8.95
N CYS A 129 -2.58 -0.25 -9.52
CA CYS A 129 -2.85 1.18 -9.35
C CYS A 129 -4.25 1.56 -9.84
N ILE A 130 -4.63 1.10 -11.04
CA ILE A 130 -5.91 1.46 -11.70
C ILE A 130 -7.04 0.46 -11.44
N SER A 131 -6.81 -0.60 -10.66
CA SER A 131 -7.81 -1.62 -10.34
C SER A 131 -9.01 -1.00 -9.60
N PRO A 132 -10.24 -1.08 -10.15
CA PRO A 132 -11.42 -0.51 -9.50
C PRO A 132 -11.68 -1.11 -8.13
N SER A 133 -11.48 -2.42 -7.96
CA SER A 133 -11.70 -3.11 -6.68
C SER A 133 -10.72 -2.65 -5.62
N LEU A 134 -9.42 -2.61 -5.92
CA LEU A 134 -8.41 -2.15 -4.94
C LEU A 134 -8.58 -0.66 -4.63
N LEU A 135 -8.92 0.15 -5.63
CA LEU A 135 -9.19 1.56 -5.41
C LEU A 135 -10.42 1.74 -4.50
N TYR A 136 -11.48 0.97 -4.71
CA TYR A 136 -12.67 0.98 -3.87
C TYR A 136 -12.31 0.63 -2.42
N PHE A 137 -11.75 -0.56 -2.17
CA PHE A 137 -11.48 -1.04 -0.79
C PHE A 137 -10.38 -0.26 -0.06
N SER A 138 -9.50 0.45 -0.78
CA SER A 138 -8.49 1.34 -0.16
C SER A 138 -9.02 2.73 0.21
N ARG A 139 -10.27 3.05 -0.12
CA ARG A 139 -10.89 4.34 0.21
C ARG A 139 -11.92 4.26 1.34
N PHE A 140 -12.15 3.09 1.90
CA PHE A 140 -13.06 2.90 3.03
C PHE A 140 -12.26 2.50 4.27
N ALA A 141 -12.73 2.92 5.44
CA ALA A 141 -12.19 2.54 6.73
C ALA A 141 -12.55 1.09 7.08
N ARG A 142 -12.04 0.13 6.30
CA ARG A 142 -12.28 -1.30 6.43
C ARG A 142 -10.98 -2.08 6.36
N ASN A 143 -10.90 -3.14 7.15
CA ASN A 143 -9.69 -3.94 7.31
C ASN A 143 -9.21 -4.64 6.02
N ASP A 144 -10.04 -4.75 4.99
CA ASP A 144 -9.79 -5.48 3.75
C ASP A 144 -8.42 -5.13 3.11
N ILE A 145 -8.11 -3.84 2.96
CA ILE A 145 -6.87 -3.41 2.31
C ILE A 145 -5.63 -3.64 3.19
N LEU A 146 -5.77 -3.51 4.52
CA LEU A 146 -4.69 -3.80 5.46
C LEU A 146 -4.35 -5.29 5.42
N MET A 147 -5.38 -6.14 5.42
CA MET A 147 -5.22 -7.58 5.26
C MET A 147 -4.55 -7.93 3.94
N ALA A 148 -4.93 -7.28 2.83
CA ALA A 148 -4.27 -7.51 1.54
C ALA A 148 -2.77 -7.23 1.61
N VAL A 149 -2.34 -6.11 2.22
CA VAL A 149 -0.92 -5.80 2.42
C VAL A 149 -0.23 -6.89 3.23
N PHE A 150 -0.81 -7.28 4.38
CA PHE A 150 -0.22 -8.32 5.23
C PHE A 150 -0.18 -9.69 4.55
N THR A 151 -1.21 -10.07 3.80
CA THR A 151 -1.25 -11.32 3.04
C THR A 151 -0.11 -11.39 2.04
N PHE A 152 0.11 -10.33 1.27
CA PHE A 152 1.23 -10.29 0.34
C PHE A 152 2.60 -10.26 1.05
N ALA A 153 2.71 -9.57 2.19
CA ALA A 153 3.92 -9.60 3.02
C ALA A 153 4.22 -11.03 3.51
N ILE A 154 3.21 -11.77 3.97
CA ILE A 154 3.36 -13.17 4.38
C ILE A 154 3.76 -14.05 3.19
N ILE A 155 3.08 -13.94 2.05
CA ILE A 155 3.41 -14.70 0.83
C ILE A 155 4.88 -14.49 0.47
N MET A 156 5.34 -13.24 0.50
CA MET A 156 6.73 -12.88 0.23
C MET A 156 7.71 -13.48 1.23
N LEU A 157 7.43 -13.38 2.54
CA LEU A 157 8.30 -13.94 3.58
C LEU A 157 8.41 -15.47 3.45
N VAL A 158 7.28 -16.15 3.20
CA VAL A 158 7.26 -17.59 2.95
C VAL A 158 8.04 -17.94 1.69
N TRP A 159 7.85 -17.17 0.62
CA TRP A 159 8.52 -17.40 -0.66
C TRP A 159 10.04 -17.20 -0.59
N ASP A 160 10.50 -16.19 0.15
CA ASP A 160 11.92 -15.95 0.43
C ASP A 160 12.52 -17.07 1.30
N TYR A 161 11.77 -17.51 2.33
CA TYR A 161 12.17 -18.63 3.18
C TYR A 161 12.37 -19.93 2.38
N LEU A 162 11.43 -20.27 1.50
CA LEU A 162 11.50 -21.49 0.68
C LEU A 162 12.71 -21.49 -0.26
N GLN A 163 13.06 -20.34 -0.83
CA GLN A 163 14.24 -20.25 -1.70
C GLN A 163 15.55 -20.37 -0.94
N LYS A 164 15.66 -19.73 0.21
CA LYS A 164 16.85 -19.84 1.08
C LYS A 164 16.99 -21.25 1.65
N GLY A 165 15.88 -21.88 2.00
CA GLY A 165 15.83 -23.27 2.50
C GLY A 165 16.20 -24.30 1.43
N SER A 166 15.84 -24.06 0.17
CA SER A 166 16.19 -24.93 -0.97
C SER A 166 17.66 -24.83 -1.41
N SER A 167 18.43 -23.87 -0.89
CA SER A 167 19.84 -23.65 -1.23
C SER A 167 20.82 -24.35 -0.26
N LYS A 168 20.33 -25.24 0.60
CA LYS A 168 21.15 -26.15 1.41
C LYS A 168 20.97 -27.58 0.93
#